data_AF-A0A292ZC21-F1
#
_entry.id   AF-A0A292ZC21-F1
#
_cell.length_a   1.000
_cell.length_b   1.000
_cell.length_c   1.000
_cell.angle_alpha   90.00
_cell.angle_beta   90.00
_cell.angle_gamma   90.00
#
_symmetry.space_group_name_H-M   'P 1'
#
loop_
_entity.id
_entity.type
_entity.pdbx_description
1 polymer ?
#
loop_
_entity_poly.entity_id
_entity_poly.type
_entity_poly.pdbx_seq_one_letter_code
_entity_poly.pdbx_strand_id
1 'polypeptide(L)'
;MDMPIERCTEILAERLKAARLECSLPIKMKVDPSQDPTNGAPLTLRLLPLDEAERSKLADLRSAISDVTKVPIPTPDTYRFHISLGYFVAWLTAAEQITFARTFKRWAQQLASKSPVITLGAPEFCSFDDMFAFHRIIYLG
;
A
#
# COMPACT_ATOMS: atom_id res chain seq x y z
N MET A 1 6.52 -22.16 16.05
CA MET A 1 5.44 -21.92 17.03
C MET A 1 4.26 -21.49 16.19
N ASP A 2 3.26 -22.36 16.05
CA ASP A 2 2.21 -22.23 15.02
C ASP A 2 0.97 -21.60 15.66
N MET A 3 1.02 -20.29 15.90
CA MET A 3 -0.12 -19.54 16.41
C MET A 3 -1.16 -19.36 15.27
N PRO A 4 -2.45 -19.68 15.50
CA PRO A 4 -3.51 -19.42 14.53
C PRO A 4 -3.57 -17.94 14.13
N ILE A 5 -3.90 -17.66 12.87
CA ILE A 5 -3.90 -16.28 12.35
C ILE A 5 -4.91 -15.39 13.10
N GLU A 6 -6.04 -15.96 13.52
CA GLU A 6 -7.07 -15.28 14.30
C GLU A 6 -6.50 -14.79 15.63
N ARG A 7 -5.70 -15.64 16.29
CA ARG A 7 -5.06 -15.29 17.55
C ARG A 7 -3.98 -14.23 17.38
N CYS A 8 -3.21 -14.29 16.29
CA CYS A 8 -2.27 -13.22 15.92
C CYS A 8 -3.02 -11.89 15.71
N THR A 9 -4.12 -11.91 14.97
CA THR A 9 -4.97 -10.74 14.69
C THR A 9 -5.51 -10.11 15.97
N GLU A 10 -6.03 -10.90 16.91
CA GLU A 10 -6.49 -10.42 18.21
C GLU A 10 -5.38 -9.70 18.98
N ILE A 11 -4.20 -10.34 19.09
CA ILE A 11 -3.06 -9.78 19.83
C ILE A 11 -2.62 -8.44 19.22
N LEU A 12 -2.53 -8.37 17.89
CA LEU A 12 -2.13 -7.14 17.19
C LEU A 12 -3.20 -6.05 17.32
N ALA A 13 -4.48 -6.40 17.21
CA ALA A 13 -5.57 -5.44 17.39
C ALA A 13 -5.53 -4.81 18.79
N GLU A 14 -5.35 -5.60 19.85
CA GLU A 14 -5.28 -5.09 21.22
C GLU A 14 -4.06 -4.18 21.44
N ARG A 15 -2.89 -4.53 20.88
CA ARG A 15 -1.71 -3.67 20.92
C ARG A 15 -1.93 -2.34 20.22
N LEU A 16 -2.53 -2.37 19.02
CA LEU A 16 -2.81 -1.18 18.23
C LEU A 16 -3.85 -0.27 18.90
N LYS A 17 -4.91 -0.84 19.48
CA LYS A 17 -5.91 -0.09 20.27
C LYS A 17 -5.28 0.58 21.50
N ALA A 18 -4.44 -0.14 22.24
CA ALA A 18 -3.78 0.38 23.43
C ALA A 18 -2.80 1.50 23.10
N ALA A 19 -2.10 1.41 21.96
CA ALA A 19 -1.13 2.39 21.52
C ALA A 19 -1.74 3.73 21.09
N ARG A 20 -3.02 3.76 20.69
CA ARG A 20 -3.72 4.97 20.20
C ARG A 20 -2.88 5.77 19.20
N LEU A 21 -2.44 5.09 18.15
CA LEU A 21 -1.63 5.71 17.09
C LEU A 21 -2.35 6.92 16.52
N GLU A 22 -1.65 8.04 16.37
CA GLU A 22 -2.16 9.26 15.76
C GLU A 22 -1.76 9.33 14.28
N CYS A 23 -2.66 9.83 13.44
CA CYS A 23 -2.36 10.12 12.04
C CYS A 23 -3.14 11.36 11.60
N SER A 24 -2.43 12.37 11.08
CA SER A 24 -3.09 13.56 10.54
C SER A 24 -3.80 13.24 9.21
N LEU A 25 -5.13 13.36 9.21
CA LEU A 25 -5.96 13.07 8.05
C LEU A 25 -6.35 14.34 7.26
N PRO A 26 -6.60 14.20 5.94
CA PRO A 26 -6.46 12.99 5.15
C PRO A 26 -4.99 12.67 4.79
N ILE A 27 -4.75 11.44 4.37
CA ILE A 27 -3.48 11.07 3.72
C ILE A 27 -3.59 11.44 2.24
N LYS A 28 -2.59 12.15 1.72
CA LYS A 28 -2.57 12.58 0.32
C LYS A 28 -1.43 11.94 -0.45
N MET A 29 -1.78 11.33 -1.57
CA MET A 29 -0.84 10.65 -2.44
C MET A 29 -1.04 11.09 -3.88
N LYS A 30 -0.09 10.73 -4.74
CA LYS A 30 -0.16 10.91 -6.20
C LYS A 30 0.36 9.66 -6.90
N VAL A 31 -0.09 9.45 -8.12
CA VAL A 31 0.42 8.35 -8.97
C VAL A 31 1.89 8.61 -9.32
N ASP A 32 2.70 7.54 -9.34
CA ASP A 32 4.05 7.53 -9.92
C ASP A 32 3.97 7.10 -11.40
N PRO A 33 3.89 8.03 -12.37
CA PRO A 33 3.83 7.66 -13.78
C PRO A 33 5.16 7.12 -14.32
N SER A 34 6.24 7.18 -13.53
CA SER A 34 7.57 6.68 -13.92
C SER A 34 7.80 5.20 -13.59
N GLN A 35 6.82 4.55 -12.94
CA GLN A 35 6.88 3.12 -12.62
C GLN A 35 7.20 2.29 -13.87
N ASP A 36 8.15 1.36 -13.72
CA ASP A 36 8.34 0.28 -14.67
C ASP A 36 7.38 -0.87 -14.33
N PRO A 37 6.39 -1.17 -15.19
CA PRO A 37 5.44 -2.24 -14.94
C PRO A 37 5.98 -3.63 -15.34
N THR A 38 7.17 -3.71 -15.94
CA THR A 38 7.74 -4.96 -16.49
C THR A 38 8.65 -5.73 -15.54
N ASN A 39 8.73 -5.31 -14.28
CA ASN A 39 9.60 -5.92 -13.26
C ASN A 39 9.14 -7.30 -12.74
N GLY A 40 8.18 -7.96 -13.40
CA GLY A 40 7.62 -9.24 -12.98
C GLY A 40 6.73 -9.18 -11.73
N ALA A 41 6.42 -7.99 -11.22
CA ALA A 41 5.50 -7.79 -10.10
C ALA A 41 4.03 -7.87 -10.56
N PRO A 42 3.07 -8.03 -9.62
CA PRO A 42 1.65 -7.90 -9.93
C PRO A 42 1.34 -6.57 -10.64
N LEU A 43 0.22 -6.53 -11.37
CA LEU A 43 -0.31 -5.29 -11.92
C LEU A 43 -0.67 -4.35 -10.76
N THR A 44 0.18 -3.38 -10.55
CA THR A 44 0.10 -2.42 -9.45
C THR A 44 0.17 -1.00 -9.98
N LEU A 45 -0.56 -0.09 -9.36
CA LEU A 45 -0.42 1.35 -9.56
C LEU A 45 0.42 1.92 -8.42
N ARG A 46 1.66 2.30 -8.71
CA ARG A 46 2.56 2.87 -7.71
C ARG A 46 2.14 4.27 -7.32
N LEU A 47 2.25 4.55 -6.03
CA LEU A 47 1.93 5.82 -5.41
C LEU A 47 3.17 6.45 -4.77
N LEU A 48 3.18 7.77 -4.75
CA LEU A 48 4.12 8.61 -4.00
C LEU A 48 3.33 9.45 -3.00
N PRO A 49 3.91 9.81 -1.84
CA PRO A 49 3.39 10.92 -1.05
C PRO A 49 3.24 12.16 -1.93
N LEU A 50 2.21 12.98 -1.66
CA LEU A 50 1.96 14.19 -2.45
C LEU A 50 3.18 15.13 -2.40
N ASP A 51 3.71 15.32 -1.19
CA ASP A 51 4.84 16.19 -0.85
C ASP A 51 5.67 15.59 0.31
N GLU A 52 6.65 16.35 0.80
CA GLU A 52 7.54 15.93 1.89
C GLU A 52 6.83 15.81 3.24
N ALA A 53 5.78 16.63 3.48
CA ALA A 53 5.02 16.55 4.73
C ALA A 53 4.22 15.24 4.77
N GLU A 54 3.59 14.85 3.66
CA GLU A 54 2.94 13.54 3.53
C GLU A 54 3.96 12.39 3.60
N ARG A 55 5.19 12.58 3.09
CA ARG A 55 6.27 11.58 3.22
C ARG A 55 6.63 11.35 4.69
N SER A 56 6.90 12.41 5.45
CA SER A 56 7.21 12.32 6.88
C SER A 56 6.05 11.66 7.65
N LYS A 57 4.83 12.14 7.44
CA LYS A 57 3.61 11.60 8.05
C LYS A 57 3.49 10.08 7.85
N LEU A 58 3.69 9.61 6.63
CA LEU A 58 3.62 8.19 6.29
C LEU A 58 4.79 7.39 6.89
N ALA A 59 5.99 7.96 6.93
CA ALA A 59 7.15 7.34 7.56
C ALA A 59 6.95 7.15 9.08
N ASP A 60 6.48 8.19 9.76
CA ASP A 60 6.22 8.19 11.20
C ASP A 60 5.14 7.18 11.57
N LEU A 61 4.00 7.21 10.86
CA LEU A 61 2.92 6.24 11.04
C LEU A 61 3.42 4.80 10.85
N ARG A 62 4.21 4.54 9.80
CA ARG A 62 4.78 3.22 9.53
C ARG A 62 5.71 2.77 10.66
N SER A 63 6.61 3.63 11.12
CA SER A 63 7.51 3.33 12.23
C SER A 63 6.71 2.97 13.48
N ALA A 64 5.69 3.78 13.81
CA ALA A 64 4.84 3.53 14.97
C ALA A 64 4.07 2.20 14.87
N ILE A 65 3.54 1.85 13.69
CA ILE A 65 2.92 0.53 13.46
C ILE A 65 3.93 -0.60 13.68
N SER A 66 5.14 -0.49 13.13
CA SER A 66 6.21 -1.47 13.33
C SER A 66 6.59 -1.62 14.80
N ASP A 67 6.71 -0.50 15.52
CA ASP A 67 7.09 -0.49 16.93
C ASP A 67 6.02 -1.11 17.83
N VAL A 68 4.74 -0.92 17.51
CA VAL A 68 3.63 -1.50 18.29
C VAL A 68 3.43 -2.97 17.96
N THR A 69 3.45 -3.33 16.67
CA THR A 69 3.21 -4.71 16.23
C THR A 69 4.43 -5.61 16.45
N LYS A 70 5.63 -5.02 16.54
CA LYS A 70 6.93 -5.72 16.51
C LYS A 70 7.17 -6.49 15.21
N VAL A 71 6.41 -6.16 14.15
CA VAL A 71 6.60 -6.72 12.82
C VAL A 71 7.59 -5.81 12.08
N PRO A 72 8.78 -6.31 11.69
CA PRO A 72 9.75 -5.50 11.00
C PRO A 72 9.21 -5.09 9.64
N ILE A 73 9.27 -3.80 9.35
CA ILE A 73 8.93 -3.26 8.03
C ILE A 73 10.19 -2.75 7.33
N PRO A 74 10.24 -2.76 5.99
CA PRO A 74 11.30 -2.10 5.25
C PRO A 74 11.40 -0.62 5.64
N THR A 75 12.63 -0.11 5.64
CA THR A 75 12.90 1.30 5.92
C THR A 75 12.01 2.20 5.04
N PRO A 76 11.61 3.40 5.52
CA PRO A 76 10.72 4.28 4.77
C PRO A 76 11.18 4.54 3.32
N ASP A 77 12.49 4.60 3.09
CA ASP A 77 13.07 4.89 1.77
C ASP A 77 13.02 3.71 0.78
N THR A 78 12.75 2.50 1.26
CA THR A 78 12.71 1.29 0.41
C THR A 78 11.28 0.84 0.09
N TYR A 79 10.30 1.28 0.88
CA TYR A 79 8.90 0.89 0.68
C TYR A 79 8.28 1.60 -0.52
N ARG A 80 7.65 0.83 -1.42
CA ARG A 80 6.95 1.35 -2.60
C ARG A 80 5.44 1.20 -2.38
N PHE A 81 4.79 2.29 -1.99
CA PHE A 81 3.33 2.33 -1.89
C PHE A 81 2.69 2.01 -3.24
N HIS A 82 1.62 1.23 -3.21
CA HIS A 82 0.92 0.82 -4.42
C HIS A 82 -0.53 0.43 -4.14
N ILE A 83 -1.35 0.46 -5.19
CA ILE A 83 -2.65 -0.19 -5.25
C ILE A 83 -2.49 -1.42 -6.15
N SER A 84 -2.83 -2.60 -5.63
CA SER A 84 -2.88 -3.82 -6.43
C SER A 84 -4.16 -3.85 -7.27
N LEU A 85 -4.03 -4.17 -8.55
CA LEU A 85 -5.15 -4.24 -9.49
C LEU A 85 -5.32 -5.63 -10.11
N GLY A 86 -4.25 -6.42 -10.16
CA GLY A 86 -4.30 -7.79 -10.65
C GLY A 86 -2.98 -8.51 -10.48
N TYR A 87 -3.01 -9.82 -10.64
CA TYR A 87 -1.85 -10.69 -10.52
C TYR A 87 -1.64 -11.43 -11.84
N PHE A 88 -0.39 -11.50 -12.31
CA PHE A 88 -0.07 -12.32 -13.47
C PHE A 88 -0.13 -13.79 -13.08
N VAL A 89 -0.99 -14.55 -13.78
CA VAL A 89 -1.09 -16.01 -13.61
C VAL A 89 -0.19 -16.78 -14.57
N ALA A 90 0.37 -16.09 -15.57
CA ALA A 90 1.31 -16.61 -16.54
C ALA A 90 2.28 -15.51 -16.98
N TRP A 91 3.45 -15.90 -17.45
CA TRP A 91 4.43 -14.98 -18.01
C TRP A 91 3.95 -14.41 -19.35
N LEU A 92 4.16 -13.10 -19.53
CA LEU A 92 3.94 -12.45 -20.82
C LEU A 92 5.09 -12.79 -21.79
N THR A 93 4.76 -13.06 -23.05
CA THR A 93 5.75 -13.12 -24.13
C THR A 93 6.45 -11.76 -24.31
N ALA A 94 7.60 -11.74 -24.98
CA ALA A 94 8.33 -10.49 -25.23
C ALA A 94 7.48 -9.43 -25.95
N ALA A 95 6.65 -9.84 -26.91
CA ALA A 95 5.75 -8.93 -27.63
C ALA A 95 4.62 -8.38 -26.73
N GLU A 96 4.08 -9.21 -25.85
CA GLU A 96 3.07 -8.80 -24.87
C GLU A 96 3.66 -7.86 -23.81
N GLN A 97 4.89 -8.11 -23.33
CA GLN A 97 5.58 -7.22 -22.38
C GLN A 97 5.75 -5.81 -22.96
N ILE A 98 6.17 -5.69 -24.22
CA ILE A 98 6.30 -4.40 -24.90
C ILE A 98 4.94 -3.68 -24.99
N THR A 99 3.89 -4.41 -25.36
CA THR A 99 2.54 -3.87 -25.52
C THR A 99 1.95 -3.43 -24.18
N PHE A 100 2.13 -4.27 -23.15
CA PHE A 100 1.73 -4.01 -21.77
C PHE A 100 2.43 -2.78 -21.22
N ALA A 101 3.76 -2.70 -21.31
CA ALA A 101 4.54 -1.57 -20.83
C ALA A 101 4.10 -0.24 -21.45
N ARG A 102 3.89 -0.22 -22.77
CA ARG A 102 3.41 0.97 -23.50
C ARG A 102 2.02 1.38 -23.03
N THR A 103 1.11 0.42 -22.89
CA THR A 103 -0.28 0.67 -22.49
C THR A 103 -0.37 1.15 -21.06
N PHE A 104 0.35 0.51 -20.15
CA PHE A 104 0.42 0.88 -18.75
C PHE A 104 0.98 2.29 -18.57
N LYS A 105 2.10 2.64 -19.21
CA LYS A 105 2.70 3.98 -19.11
C LYS A 105 1.72 5.08 -19.54
N ARG A 106 1.02 4.88 -20.66
CA ARG A 106 -0.02 5.81 -21.13
C ARG A 106 -1.16 5.93 -20.12
N TRP A 107 -1.64 4.81 -19.59
CA TRP A 107 -2.73 4.79 -18.61
C TRP A 107 -2.33 5.45 -17.28
N ALA A 108 -1.13 5.18 -16.75
CA ALA A 108 -0.62 5.80 -15.53
C ALA A 108 -0.48 7.33 -15.68
N GLN A 109 0.00 7.81 -16.83
CA GLN A 109 0.05 9.24 -17.15
C GLN A 109 -1.34 9.88 -17.18
N GLN A 110 -2.32 9.22 -17.80
CA GLN A 110 -3.70 9.69 -17.83
C GLN A 110 -4.30 9.76 -16.43
N LEU A 111 -4.06 8.76 -15.59
CA LEU A 111 -4.52 8.77 -14.19
C LEU A 111 -3.87 9.88 -13.40
N ALA A 112 -2.55 10.07 -13.50
CA ALA A 112 -1.84 11.15 -12.82
C ALA A 112 -2.37 12.54 -13.23
N SER A 113 -2.77 12.71 -14.50
CA SER A 113 -3.36 13.96 -14.98
C SER A 113 -4.81 14.15 -14.52
N LYS A 114 -5.64 13.11 -14.56
CA LYS A 114 -7.07 13.20 -14.20
C LYS A 114 -7.31 13.21 -12.68
N SER A 115 -6.42 12.59 -11.92
CA SER A 115 -6.45 12.52 -10.46
C SER A 115 -5.08 12.91 -9.92
N PRO A 116 -4.75 14.22 -9.92
CA PRO A 116 -3.45 14.70 -9.46
C PRO A 116 -3.23 14.46 -7.96
N VAL A 117 -4.31 14.29 -7.19
CA VAL A 117 -4.27 13.99 -5.76
C VAL A 117 -5.27 12.86 -5.46
N ILE A 118 -4.76 11.79 -4.87
CA ILE A 118 -5.55 10.72 -4.28
C ILE A 118 -5.65 11.01 -2.78
N THR A 119 -6.87 11.19 -2.30
CA THR A 119 -7.16 11.48 -0.88
C THR A 119 -7.65 10.20 -0.21
N LEU A 120 -6.92 9.74 0.79
CA LEU A 120 -7.22 8.53 1.57
C LEU A 120 -7.66 8.90 2.98
N GLY A 121 -8.59 8.10 3.52
CA GLY A 121 -9.05 8.21 4.90
C GLY A 121 -8.05 7.63 5.90
N ALA A 122 -8.54 7.39 7.12
CA ALA A 122 -7.78 6.72 8.16
C ALA A 122 -7.29 5.34 7.69
N PRO A 123 -6.02 4.98 7.92
CA PRO A 123 -5.56 3.62 7.77
C PRO A 123 -6.41 2.64 8.59
N GLU A 124 -6.54 1.42 8.09
CA GLU A 124 -7.36 0.38 8.71
C GLU A 124 -6.49 -0.83 9.05
N PHE A 125 -6.66 -1.38 10.26
CA PHE A 125 -6.18 -2.73 10.55
C PHE A 125 -7.29 -3.72 10.21
N CYS A 126 -6.99 -4.65 9.30
CA CYS A 126 -7.99 -5.56 8.71
C CYS A 126 -7.57 -7.02 8.86
N SER A 127 -8.55 -7.91 8.89
CA SER A 127 -8.37 -9.32 8.52
C SER A 127 -8.85 -9.55 7.10
N PHE A 128 -8.36 -10.61 6.47
CA PHE A 128 -8.80 -11.06 5.16
C PHE A 128 -8.51 -12.55 5.01
N ASP A 129 -9.43 -13.27 4.35
CA ASP A 129 -9.25 -14.69 4.03
C ASP A 129 -8.64 -14.87 2.63
N ASP A 130 -8.88 -13.89 1.76
CA ASP A 130 -8.42 -13.83 0.38
C ASP A 130 -8.27 -12.38 -0.09
N MET A 131 -7.99 -12.17 -1.38
CA MET A 131 -7.76 -10.84 -1.96
C MET A 131 -9.05 -10.13 -2.41
N PHE A 132 -10.25 -10.70 -2.15
CA PHE A 132 -11.52 -10.10 -2.57
C PHE A 132 -12.06 -9.08 -1.57
N ALA A 133 -11.79 -9.26 -0.27
CA ALA A 133 -12.27 -8.35 0.77
C ALA A 133 -11.29 -8.22 1.93
N PHE A 134 -11.09 -6.97 2.37
CA PHE A 134 -10.38 -6.64 3.60
C PHE A 134 -11.42 -6.17 4.63
N HIS A 135 -11.61 -6.94 5.69
CA HIS A 135 -12.58 -6.64 6.74
C HIS A 135 -11.93 -5.81 7.83
N ARG A 136 -12.31 -4.52 7.92
CA ARG A 136 -11.81 -3.61 8.95
C ARG A 136 -12.16 -4.12 10.35
N ILE A 137 -11.14 -4.14 11.21
CA ILE A 137 -11.27 -4.40 12.64
C ILE A 137 -11.26 -3.08 13.42
N ILE A 138 -10.30 -2.20 13.12
CA ILE A 138 -10.19 -0.85 13.70
C ILE A 138 -9.61 0.15 12.70
N TYR A 139 -9.91 1.42 12.91
CA TYR A 139 -9.15 2.53 12.32
C TYR A 139 -7.88 2.80 13.14
N LEU A 140 -6.84 3.27 12.46
CA LEU A 140 -5.62 3.79 13.04
C LEU A 140 -5.57 5.30 12.77
N GLY A 141 -5.22 6.11 13.78
CA GLY A 141 -5.29 7.57 13.69
C GLY A 141 -6.58 8.15 14.28
#